data_AF-A0A9X7HDH2-F1
#
_entry.id   AF-A0A9X7HDH2-F1
#
_cell.length_a   1.000
_cell.length_b   1.000
_cell.length_c   1.000
_cell.angle_alpha   90.00
_cell.angle_beta   90.00
_cell.angle_gamma   90.00
#
_symmetry.space_group_name_H-M   'P 1'
#
loop_
_entity.id
_entity.type
_entity.pdbx_description
1 polymer ?
#
loop_
_entity_poly.entity_id
_entity_poly.type
_entity_poly.pdbx_seq_one_letter_code
_entity_poly.pdbx_strand_id
1 'polypeptide(L)' 'MRIYCKLENSDKNLILDLGWYGERNLNSGFFKINLIQNFNWEKPLVEFISKEKNEIIDKIEECMNSY' A
#
# COMPACT_ATOMS: atom_id res chain seq x y z
N MET A 1 -5.33 5.05 -16.60
CA MET A 1 -5.35 5.81 -15.34
C MET A 1 -4.76 4.91 -14.27
N ARG A 2 -3.61 5.27 -13.71
CA ARG A 2 -3.04 4.58 -12.54
C ARG A 2 -3.46 5.40 -11.33
N ILE A 3 -4.11 4.78 -10.35
CA ILE A 3 -4.48 5.44 -9.09
C ILE A 3 -3.58 4.84 -8.03
N TYR A 4 -2.65 5.64 -7.54
CA TYR A 4 -1.84 5.33 -6.37
C TYR A 4 -1.86 6.53 -5.42
N CYS A 5 -1.88 6.25 -4.13
CA CYS A 5 -1.78 7.21 -3.05
C CYS A 5 -0.51 6.89 -2.27
N LYS A 6 0.31 7.91 -2.02
CA LYS A 6 1.57 7.77 -1.29
C LYS A 6 1.56 8.71 -0.09
N LEU A 7 1.87 8.15 1.07
CA LEU A 7 2.09 8.89 2.32
C LEU A 7 3.54 8.68 2.76
N GLU A 8 4.20 9.76 3.17
CA GLU A 8 5.61 9.74 3.54
C GLU A 8 5.79 10.21 4.99
N ASN A 9 6.65 9.52 5.73
CA ASN A 9 7.14 9.95 7.03
C ASN A 9 8.66 10.10 6.95
N SER A 10 9.11 11.36 6.81
CA SER A 10 10.52 11.70 6.62
C SER A 10 11.39 11.37 7.84
N ASP A 11 10.84 11.44 9.06
CA ASP A 11 11.61 11.20 10.28
C ASP A 11 12.07 9.74 10.37
N LYS A 12 11.25 8.81 9.88
CA LYS A 12 11.53 7.36 9.88
C LYS A 12 11.97 6.82 8.51
N ASN A 13 12.07 7.69 7.50
CA ASN A 13 12.25 7.34 6.10
C ASN A 13 11.27 6.25 5.63
N LEU A 14 10.00 6.38 6.02
CA LEU A 14 8.93 5.44 5.68
C LEU A 14 8.03 5.99 4.57
N ILE A 15 7.58 5.08 3.71
CA ILE A 15 6.65 5.32 2.63
C ILE A 15 5.54 4.28 2.72
N LEU A 16 4.30 4.71 2.85
CA LEU A 16 3.12 3.88 2.65
C LEU A 16 2.58 4.15 1.24
N ASP A 17 2.66 3.15 0.37
CA ASP A 17 2.17 3.18 -1.01
C ASP A 17 0.91 2.31 -1.12
N LEU A 18 -0.21 2.90 -1.55
CA LEU A 18 -1.46 2.20 -1.83
C LEU A 18 -1.82 2.37 -3.30
N GLY A 19 -1.96 1.28 -4.04
CA GLY A 19 -2.34 1.30 -5.46
C GLY A 19 -3.49 0.35 -5.79
N TRP A 20 -4.28 0.70 -6.79
CA TRP A 20 -5.24 -0.23 -7.42
C TRP A 20 -4.63 -0.85 -8.68
N TYR A 21 -4.60 -2.18 -8.71
CA TYR A 21 -4.07 -3.00 -9.80
C TYR A 21 -5.21 -3.82 -10.37
N GLY A 22 -5.71 -3.41 -11.52
CA GLY A 22 -6.79 -4.11 -12.22
C GLY A 22 -6.80 -3.78 -13.70
N GLU A 23 -7.45 -4.63 -14.47
CA GLU A 23 -7.69 -4.38 -15.89
C GLU A 23 -8.88 -3.44 -16.03
N ARG A 24 -8.78 -2.39 -16.84
CA ARG A 24 -9.87 -1.39 -16.96
C ARG A 24 -11.16 -1.98 -17.55
N ASN A 25 -11.03 -3.04 -18.35
CA ASN A 25 -12.11 -3.64 -19.12
C ASN A 25 -12.78 -4.83 -18.41
N LEU A 26 -12.15 -5.32 -17.34
CA LEU A 26 -12.68 -6.36 -16.48
C LEU A 26 -12.97 -5.66 -15.16
N ASN A 27 -14.14 -5.85 -14.55
CA ASN A 27 -14.38 -5.38 -13.17
C ASN A 27 -13.58 -6.22 -12.16
N SER A 28 -12.28 -6.42 -12.41
CA SER A 28 -11.36 -7.27 -11.69
C SER A 28 -10.08 -6.50 -11.43
N GLY A 29 -9.75 -6.38 -10.16
CA GLY A 29 -8.49 -5.84 -9.68
C GLY A 29 -8.39 -6.09 -8.19
N PHE A 30 -7.33 -5.55 -7.60
CA PHE A 30 -7.07 -5.57 -6.18
C PHE A 30 -6.33 -4.30 -5.77
N PHE A 31 -6.48 -3.93 -4.51
CA PHE A 31 -5.62 -2.97 -3.86
C PHE A 31 -4.33 -3.67 -3.41
N LYS A 32 -3.22 -2.95 -3.51
CA LYS A 32 -1.93 -3.35 -2.97
C LYS A 32 -1.40 -2.25 -2.05
N ILE A 33 -0.99 -2.63 -0.85
CA ILE A 33 -0.27 -1.78 0.09
C ILE A 33 1.19 -2.23 0.13
N ASN A 34 2.12 -1.29 0.01
CA ASN A 34 3.53 -1.49 0.30
C ASN A 34 3.95 -0.51 1.40
N LEU A 35 4.53 -1.01 2.48
CA LEU A 35 5.27 -0.19 3.44
C LEU A 35 6.76 -0.32 3.13
N ILE A 36 7.39 0.77 2.74
CA ILE A 36 8.78 0.81 2.31
C ILE A 36 9.57 1.68 3.28
N GLN A 37 10.74 1.20 3.67
CA GLN A 37 11.69 1.98 4.47
C GLN A 37 12.97 2.23 3.68
N ASN A 38 13.54 3.42 3.85
CA ASN A 38 14.79 3.82 3.21
C ASN A 38 14.78 3.66 1.68
N PHE A 39 13.60 3.86 1.07
CA PHE A 39 13.39 3.69 -0.37
C PHE A 39 13.73 2.28 -0.91
N ASN A 40 13.77 1.25 -0.05
CA ASN A 40 14.05 -0.12 -0.48
C ASN A 40 12.80 -0.81 -1.04
N TRP A 41 12.46 -0.49 -2.29
CA TRP A 41 11.29 -1.04 -3.00
C TRP A 41 11.42 -2.54 -3.32
N GLU A 42 12.64 -3.07 -3.39
CA GLU A 42 12.89 -4.49 -3.65
C GLU A 42 12.56 -5.38 -2.46
N LYS A 43 12.60 -4.81 -1.25
CA LYS A 43 12.33 -5.50 0.00
C LYS A 43 11.45 -4.62 0.92
N PRO A 44 10.15 -4.50 0.62
CA PRO A 44 9.23 -3.75 1.47
C PRO A 44 9.14 -4.40 2.86
N LEU A 45 8.90 -3.58 3.89
CA LEU A 45 8.61 -4.04 5.25
C LEU A 45 7.29 -4.81 5.31
N VAL A 46 6.30 -4.34 4.55
CA VAL A 46 4.99 -4.95 4.42
C VAL A 46 4.58 -4.93 2.96
N GLU A 47 4.11 -6.08 2.47
CA GLU A 47 3.40 -6.19 1.21
C GLU A 47 2.05 -6.86 1.50
N PHE A 48 0.95 -6.23 1.10
CA PHE A 48 -0.40 -6.74 1.31
C PHE A 48 -1.29 -6.48 0.11
N ILE A 49 -2.12 -7.46 -0.27
CA ILE A 49 -3.08 -7.34 -1.35
C ILE A 49 -4.47 -7.73 -0.86
N SER A 50 -5.48 -6.96 -1.25
CA SER A 50 -6.88 -7.31 -1.00
C SER A 50 -7.83 -6.64 -1.99
N LYS A 51 -9.02 -7.21 -2.15
CA LYS A 51 -10.13 -6.58 -2.88
C LYS A 51 -11.10 -5.87 -1.95
N GLU A 52 -11.05 -6.19 -0.66
CA GLU A 52 -12.00 -5.73 0.34
C GLU A 52 -11.51 -4.45 0.99
N LYS A 53 -12.35 -3.41 0.96
CA LYS A 53 -12.01 -2.09 1.51
C LYS A 53 -11.66 -2.17 3.00
N ASN A 54 -12.39 -2.99 3.77
CA ASN A 54 -12.18 -3.07 5.22
C ASN A 54 -10.80 -3.66 5.54
N GLU A 55 -10.37 -4.72 4.85
CA GLU A 55 -9.05 -5.30 5.03
C GLU A 55 -7.92 -4.32 4.70
N ILE A 56 -8.13 -3.44 3.72
CA ILE A 56 -7.19 -2.38 3.36
C ILE A 56 -7.09 -1.34 4.47
N ILE A 57 -8.21 -0.93 5.05
CA ILE A 57 -8.22 0.02 6.17
C ILE A 57 -7.52 -0.59 7.38
N ASP A 58 -7.89 -1.81 7.76
CA ASP A 58 -7.31 -2.52 8.90
C ASP A 58 -5.78 -2.66 8.74
N LYS A 59 -5.31 -2.99 7.53
CA LYS A 59 -3.88 -3.11 7.27
C LYS A 59 -3.15 -1.76 7.32
N ILE A 60 -3.77 -0.66 6.89
CA ILE A 60 -3.19 0.68 7.00
C ILE A 60 -3.06 1.08 8.48
N GLU A 61 -4.10 0.84 9.28
CA GLU A 61 -4.07 1.11 10.73
C GLU A 61 -3.00 0.28 11.44
N GLU A 62 -2.86 -1.00 11.11
CA GLU A 62 -1.79 -1.86 11.60
C GLU A 62 -0.41 -1.29 11.28
N CYS A 63 -0.18 -0.84 10.04
CA CYS A 63 1.08 -0.22 9.63
C CYS A 63 1.38 1.07 10.39
N MET A 64 0.37 1.93 10.61
CA MET A 64 0.54 3.21 11.32
C MET A 64 0.83 3.01 12.81
N ASN A 65 0.31 1.94 13.42
CA ASN A 65 0.53 1.66 14.84
C ASN A 65 1.82 0.89 15.12
N SER A 66 2.35 0.17 14.13
CA SER A 66 3.49 -0.76 14.33
C SER A 66 4.86 -0.18 13.97
N TYR A 67 4.92 0.92 13.22
CA TYR A 67 6.17 1.46 12.64
C TYR A 67 6.44 2.92 12.94
#